data_AF-A0A1V3PTL2-F1
#
_entry.id   AF-A0A1V3PTL2-F1
#
_cell.length_a   1.000
_cell.length_b   1.000
_cell.length_c   1.000
_cell.angle_alpha   90.00
_cell.angle_beta   90.00
_cell.angle_gamma   90.00
#
_symmetry.space_group_name_H-M   'P 1'
#
loop_
_entity.id
_entity.type
_entity.pdbx_description
1 polymer ?
#
loop_
_entity_poly.entity_id
_entity_poly.type
_entity_poly.pdbx_seq_one_letter_code
_entity_poly.pdbx_strand_id
1 'polypeptide(L)'
;MNPLALLQVPWRSAHRSLRWLSVVVFVLCLSGAIAIGTLVAKPERWVGAITLYGFGLLYLWAFFFSTCLLLAIDMRQLRVPAVQSHIVLSLLLYGALTIGLPAGVMAMFDLPVWNAVVVLALFGACGLVFALLPRFVAVFIGLMPSLLTALWRRFDLPGMADPRFAHWGFFVVLIMLATVILRWRQLLLAGPNVSMGWSSPMVIQFRSGSWGQWNNIGDNRMLRQRPDWLRPVIDFDHVGPANPRKALRIALGGWYLPQTMRSYLKQLALLICIVLLPMIGSLLLTRSGHLDAHVGEIAKGALLGAFGSLSVIAGPMICLLTMVWISKRWQRASAELSLLALLPGLGSPIHAKQSLLRVGLGLPLLMHALLALPAVVAMLWWQSHAVLLSFMLLAQLGAATITVAIVLNLFGGRALTTPAISLMLTAVFVLTVLSLFLPTTALGNHPMSWAASLLPPLAIAWLLLVATMSWLGRRGWRDLMQQPHPFLVH
;
A
#
# COMPACT_ATOMS: atom_id res chain seq x y z
N MET A 1 -13.89 -34.76 -11.57
CA MET A 1 -12.77 -33.99 -10.98
C MET A 1 -13.01 -33.83 -9.48
N ASN A 2 -11.97 -33.91 -8.65
CA ASN A 2 -12.12 -33.74 -7.20
C ASN A 2 -12.24 -32.23 -6.85
N PRO A 3 -13.39 -31.74 -6.35
CA PRO A 3 -13.57 -30.32 -6.01
C PRO A 3 -12.59 -29.83 -4.95
N LEU A 4 -12.12 -30.72 -4.06
CA LEU A 4 -11.10 -30.40 -3.07
C LEU A 4 -9.78 -29.99 -3.72
N ALA A 5 -9.44 -30.55 -4.88
CA ALA A 5 -8.22 -30.19 -5.59
C ALA A 5 -8.29 -28.74 -6.08
N LEU A 6 -9.46 -28.29 -6.56
CA LEU A 6 -9.67 -26.91 -7.00
C LEU A 6 -9.56 -25.92 -5.83
N LEU A 7 -10.07 -26.27 -4.65
CA LEU A 7 -9.96 -25.42 -3.46
C LEU A 7 -8.51 -25.30 -2.94
N GLN A 8 -7.67 -26.30 -3.17
CA GLN A 8 -6.30 -26.30 -2.66
C GLN A 8 -5.31 -25.49 -3.53
N VAL A 9 -5.63 -25.19 -4.79
CA VAL A 9 -4.71 -24.52 -5.73
C VAL A 9 -4.17 -23.20 -5.18
N PRO A 10 -5.00 -22.24 -4.71
CA PRO A 10 -4.49 -20.94 -4.27
C PRO A 10 -3.63 -21.04 -3.01
N TRP A 11 -3.95 -21.99 -2.14
CA TRP A 11 -3.13 -22.27 -0.99
C TRP A 11 -1.78 -22.81 -1.40
N ARG A 12 -1.68 -23.68 -2.40
CA ARG A 12 -0.38 -24.20 -2.86
C ARG A 12 0.46 -23.16 -3.60
N SER A 13 -0.17 -22.25 -4.36
CA SER A 13 0.54 -21.23 -5.15
C SER A 13 1.14 -20.10 -4.30
N ALA A 14 0.50 -19.73 -3.19
CA ALA A 14 0.95 -18.63 -2.36
C ALA A 14 2.03 -19.05 -1.35
N HIS A 15 2.93 -18.14 -1.00
CA HIS A 15 3.88 -18.33 0.10
C HIS A 15 3.18 -18.36 1.46
N ARG A 16 3.78 -19.06 2.45
CA ARG A 16 3.20 -19.19 3.81
C ARG A 16 2.87 -17.85 4.46
N SER A 17 3.74 -16.86 4.34
CA SER A 17 3.52 -15.51 4.88
C SER A 17 2.32 -14.81 4.25
N LEU A 18 2.20 -14.88 2.92
CA LEU A 18 1.08 -14.29 2.19
C LEU A 18 -0.25 -14.99 2.49
N ARG A 19 -0.25 -16.32 2.67
CA ARG A 19 -1.46 -17.08 3.10
C ARG A 19 -2.00 -16.54 4.41
N TRP A 20 -1.15 -16.47 5.43
CA TRP A 20 -1.56 -15.99 6.76
C TRP A 20 -1.97 -14.53 6.74
N LEU A 21 -1.22 -13.68 6.04
CA LEU A 21 -1.58 -12.28 5.87
C LEU A 21 -2.95 -12.11 5.20
N SER A 22 -3.21 -12.87 4.14
CA SER A 22 -4.48 -12.84 3.40
C SER A 22 -5.64 -13.31 4.26
N VAL A 23 -5.45 -14.37 5.06
CA VAL A 23 -6.45 -14.83 6.02
C VAL A 23 -6.75 -13.76 7.06
N VAL A 24 -5.72 -13.17 7.67
CA VAL A 24 -5.90 -12.15 8.71
C VAL A 24 -6.64 -10.93 8.15
N VAL A 25 -6.20 -10.40 6.99
CA VAL A 25 -6.86 -9.24 6.36
C VAL A 25 -8.31 -9.56 6.02
N PHE A 26 -8.58 -10.71 5.39
CA PHE A 26 -9.93 -11.08 5.01
C PHE A 26 -10.83 -11.33 6.22
N VAL A 27 -10.34 -12.01 7.26
CA VAL A 27 -11.09 -12.23 8.51
C VAL A 27 -11.39 -10.91 9.21
N LEU A 28 -10.45 -9.96 9.24
CA LEU A 28 -10.71 -8.62 9.80
C LEU A 28 -11.79 -7.87 9.02
N CYS A 29 -11.70 -7.86 7.68
CA CYS A 29 -12.72 -7.25 6.82
C CYS A 29 -14.09 -7.93 6.98
N LEU A 30 -14.13 -9.26 7.02
CA LEU A 30 -15.35 -10.03 7.22
C LEU A 30 -15.97 -9.78 8.60
N SER A 31 -15.16 -9.81 9.66
CA SER A 31 -15.62 -9.55 11.04
C SER A 31 -16.16 -8.13 11.17
N GLY A 32 -15.47 -7.15 10.58
CA GLY A 32 -15.95 -5.78 10.53
C GLY A 32 -17.24 -5.63 9.72
N ALA A 33 -17.38 -6.35 8.59
CA ALA A 33 -18.60 -6.34 7.79
C ALA A 33 -19.79 -6.92 8.57
N ILE A 34 -19.58 -8.03 9.28
CA ILE A 34 -20.57 -8.63 10.18
C ILE A 34 -20.94 -7.63 11.29
N ALA A 35 -19.94 -7.03 11.94
CA ALA A 35 -20.18 -6.05 13.01
C ALA A 35 -20.98 -4.84 12.51
N ILE A 36 -20.70 -4.32 11.31
CA ILE A 36 -21.50 -3.25 10.71
C ILE A 36 -22.94 -3.74 10.44
N GLY A 37 -23.08 -4.94 9.87
CA GLY A 37 -24.38 -5.54 9.59
C GLY A 37 -25.24 -5.77 10.84
N THR A 38 -24.63 -6.11 11.97
CA THR A 38 -25.36 -6.45 13.21
C THR A 38 -25.52 -5.28 14.17
N LEU A 39 -24.50 -4.41 14.31
CA LEU A 39 -24.48 -3.36 15.34
C LEU A 39 -25.02 -2.01 14.85
N VAL A 40 -25.01 -1.75 13.54
CA VAL A 40 -25.52 -0.49 13.01
C VAL A 40 -27.02 -0.62 12.75
N ALA A 41 -27.83 0.17 13.46
CA ALA A 41 -29.29 0.13 13.40
C ALA A 41 -29.92 0.87 12.19
N LYS A 42 -29.13 1.18 11.14
CA LYS A 42 -29.57 2.02 10.01
C LYS A 42 -29.93 1.18 8.79
N PRO A 43 -30.91 1.59 7.96
CA PRO A 43 -31.37 0.82 6.80
C PRO A 43 -30.27 0.59 5.76
N GLU A 44 -29.32 1.51 5.63
CA GLU A 44 -28.19 1.42 4.69
C GLU A 44 -26.96 0.67 5.24
N ARG A 45 -27.09 -0.01 6.40
CA ARG A 45 -25.98 -0.77 7.02
C ARG A 45 -25.33 -1.79 6.09
N TRP A 46 -26.12 -2.35 5.17
CA TRP A 46 -25.63 -3.32 4.20
C TRP A 46 -24.58 -2.73 3.25
N VAL A 47 -24.64 -1.44 2.93
CA VAL A 47 -23.65 -0.76 2.06
C VAL A 47 -22.29 -0.75 2.74
N GLY A 48 -22.24 -0.42 4.03
CA GLY A 48 -21.00 -0.45 4.80
C GLY A 48 -20.44 -1.87 4.94
N ALA A 49 -21.31 -2.84 5.23
CA ALA A 49 -20.92 -4.25 5.35
C ALA A 49 -20.35 -4.80 4.03
N ILE A 50 -21.06 -4.61 2.90
CA ILE A 50 -20.62 -5.12 1.60
C ILE A 50 -19.37 -4.42 1.10
N THR A 51 -19.21 -3.13 1.39
CA THR A 51 -18.02 -2.36 1.05
C THR A 51 -16.81 -2.88 1.81
N LEU A 52 -16.94 -3.12 3.12
CA LEU A 52 -15.84 -3.61 3.94
C LEU A 52 -15.43 -5.05 3.57
N TYR A 53 -16.40 -5.92 3.29
CA TYR A 53 -16.13 -7.23 2.71
C TYR A 53 -15.46 -7.11 1.33
N GLY A 54 -15.95 -6.18 0.49
CA GLY A 54 -15.39 -5.85 -0.82
C GLY A 54 -13.92 -5.42 -0.75
N PHE A 55 -13.50 -4.65 0.25
CA PHE A 55 -12.08 -4.32 0.46
C PHE A 55 -11.23 -5.57 0.74
N GLY A 56 -11.74 -6.50 1.55
CA GLY A 56 -11.10 -7.80 1.77
C GLY A 56 -10.99 -8.61 0.47
N LEU A 57 -12.05 -8.59 -0.33
CA LEU A 57 -12.10 -9.23 -1.64
C LEU A 57 -11.08 -8.63 -2.61
N LEU A 58 -11.03 -7.31 -2.73
CA LEU A 58 -10.05 -6.59 -3.53
C LEU A 58 -8.62 -6.98 -3.15
N TYR A 59 -8.32 -7.05 -1.84
CA TYR A 59 -7.02 -7.49 -1.35
C TYR A 59 -6.69 -8.92 -1.80
N LEU A 60 -7.63 -9.87 -1.61
CA LEU A 60 -7.44 -11.26 -2.02
C LEU A 60 -7.18 -11.38 -3.53
N TRP A 61 -7.94 -10.68 -4.37
CA TRP A 61 -7.76 -10.72 -5.81
C TRP A 61 -6.50 -10.00 -6.29
N ALA A 62 -6.11 -8.91 -5.62
CA ALA A 62 -4.91 -8.16 -5.92
C ALA A 62 -3.63 -8.95 -5.59
N PHE A 63 -3.58 -9.63 -4.44
CA PHE A 63 -2.34 -10.19 -3.90
C PHE A 63 -2.32 -11.71 -3.80
N PHE A 64 -3.42 -12.35 -3.39
CA PHE A 64 -3.45 -13.78 -3.12
C PHE A 64 -3.73 -14.59 -4.40
N PHE A 65 -4.88 -14.38 -5.02
CA PHE A 65 -5.31 -15.10 -6.22
C PHE A 65 -4.48 -14.75 -7.46
N SER A 66 -3.87 -13.57 -7.49
CA SER A 66 -2.92 -13.19 -8.54
C SER A 66 -1.67 -14.09 -8.58
N THR A 67 -1.28 -14.74 -7.46
CA THR A 67 -0.22 -15.77 -7.49
C THR A 67 -0.63 -17.01 -8.29
N CYS A 68 -1.92 -17.35 -8.34
CA CYS A 68 -2.42 -18.43 -9.20
C CYS A 68 -2.25 -18.06 -10.68
N LEU A 69 -2.48 -16.78 -11.03
CA LEU A 69 -2.26 -16.30 -12.39
C LEU A 69 -0.78 -16.42 -12.78
N LEU A 70 0.16 -16.15 -11.89
CA LEU A 70 1.58 -16.43 -12.15
C LEU A 70 1.84 -17.91 -12.41
N LEU A 71 1.28 -18.78 -11.57
CA LEU A 71 1.44 -20.22 -11.72
C LEU A 71 0.84 -20.68 -13.06
N ALA A 72 -0.30 -20.13 -13.48
CA ALA A 72 -0.90 -20.44 -14.77
C ALA A 72 -0.04 -19.98 -15.96
N ILE A 73 0.67 -18.84 -15.85
CA ILE A 73 1.67 -18.42 -16.85
C ILE A 73 2.80 -19.45 -16.91
N ASP A 74 3.34 -19.86 -15.76
CA ASP A 74 4.43 -20.84 -15.69
C ASP A 74 4.02 -22.21 -16.25
N MET A 75 2.83 -22.70 -15.92
CA MET A 75 2.32 -23.95 -16.45
C MET A 75 2.13 -23.91 -17.97
N ARG A 76 1.72 -22.75 -18.53
CA ARG A 76 1.66 -22.58 -19.99
C ARG A 76 3.06 -22.61 -20.61
N GLN A 77 4.03 -21.94 -20.01
CA GLN A 77 5.43 -21.94 -20.49
C GLN A 77 6.05 -23.34 -20.44
N LEU A 78 5.71 -24.13 -19.42
CA LEU A 78 6.09 -25.53 -19.28
C LEU A 78 5.25 -26.49 -20.13
N ARG A 79 4.30 -25.98 -20.92
CA ARG A 79 3.40 -26.75 -21.80
C ARG A 79 2.58 -27.82 -21.06
N VAL A 80 2.05 -27.47 -19.87
CA VAL A 80 1.17 -28.33 -19.06
C VAL A 80 -0.26 -27.75 -19.02
N PRO A 81 -1.04 -27.86 -20.12
CA PRO A 81 -2.33 -27.18 -20.27
C PRO A 81 -3.40 -27.68 -19.29
N ALA A 82 -3.34 -28.96 -18.87
CA ALA A 82 -4.28 -29.52 -17.90
C ALA A 82 -4.21 -28.79 -16.56
N VAL A 83 -3.01 -28.55 -16.03
CA VAL A 83 -2.81 -27.82 -14.76
C VAL A 83 -3.24 -26.36 -14.91
N GLN A 84 -2.94 -25.74 -16.05
CA GLN A 84 -3.39 -24.38 -16.34
C GLN A 84 -4.93 -24.26 -16.30
N SER A 85 -5.64 -25.20 -16.94
CA SER A 85 -7.11 -25.23 -16.93
C SER A 85 -7.68 -25.39 -15.51
N HIS A 86 -7.05 -26.24 -14.68
CA HIS A 86 -7.44 -26.42 -13.27
C HIS A 86 -7.25 -25.14 -12.45
N ILE A 87 -6.19 -24.37 -12.71
CA ILE A 87 -5.96 -23.10 -12.02
C ILE A 87 -7.05 -22.09 -12.39
N VAL A 88 -7.41 -21.99 -13.68
CA VAL A 88 -8.49 -21.09 -14.12
C VAL A 88 -9.83 -21.50 -13.52
N LEU A 89 -10.16 -22.80 -13.52
CA LEU A 89 -11.38 -23.32 -12.89
C LEU A 89 -11.42 -23.05 -11.39
N SER A 90 -10.29 -23.17 -10.70
CA SER A 90 -10.18 -22.81 -9.28
C SER A 90 -10.47 -21.32 -9.05
N LEU A 91 -9.90 -20.43 -9.87
CA LEU A 91 -10.18 -18.99 -9.79
C LEU A 91 -11.65 -18.67 -10.05
N LEU A 92 -12.27 -19.30 -11.07
CA LEU A 92 -13.70 -19.13 -11.35
C LEU A 92 -14.57 -19.61 -10.18
N LEU A 93 -14.22 -20.75 -9.58
CA LEU A 93 -14.90 -21.26 -8.39
C LEU A 93 -14.79 -20.29 -7.21
N TYR A 94 -13.59 -19.74 -6.94
CA TYR A 94 -13.41 -18.73 -5.91
C TYR A 94 -14.16 -17.43 -6.22
N GLY A 95 -14.26 -17.02 -7.48
CA GLY A 95 -15.10 -15.90 -7.90
C GLY A 95 -16.57 -16.13 -7.59
N ALA A 96 -17.09 -17.30 -7.96
CA ALA A 96 -18.47 -17.69 -7.68
C ALA A 96 -18.74 -17.78 -6.17
N LEU A 97 -17.83 -18.36 -5.39
CA LEU A 97 -18.00 -18.47 -3.92
C LEU A 97 -17.90 -17.12 -3.22
N THR A 98 -16.91 -16.30 -3.57
CA THR A 98 -16.67 -15.03 -2.87
C THR A 98 -17.72 -13.96 -3.15
N ILE A 99 -18.44 -14.05 -4.27
CA ILE A 99 -19.56 -13.17 -4.61
C ILE A 99 -20.91 -13.83 -4.26
N GLY A 100 -21.08 -15.11 -4.58
CA GLY A 100 -22.33 -15.84 -4.44
C GLY A 100 -22.73 -16.09 -2.98
N LEU A 101 -21.77 -16.42 -2.10
CA LEU A 101 -22.06 -16.61 -0.68
C LEU A 101 -22.61 -15.34 0.00
N PRO A 102 -21.93 -14.18 -0.06
CA PRO A 102 -22.49 -12.96 0.54
C PRO A 102 -23.78 -12.50 -0.16
N ALA A 103 -23.92 -12.69 -1.47
CA ALA A 103 -25.17 -12.40 -2.17
C ALA A 103 -26.33 -13.28 -1.67
N GLY A 104 -26.09 -14.57 -1.41
CA GLY A 104 -27.06 -15.49 -0.84
C GLY A 104 -27.45 -15.11 0.60
N VAL A 105 -26.47 -14.73 1.43
CA VAL A 105 -26.75 -14.19 2.77
C VAL A 105 -27.62 -12.94 2.68
N MET A 106 -27.34 -12.02 1.75
CA MET A 106 -28.16 -10.82 1.56
C MET A 106 -29.57 -11.13 1.08
N ALA A 107 -29.73 -12.13 0.20
CA ALA A 107 -31.05 -12.57 -0.26
C ALA A 107 -31.90 -13.12 0.90
N MET A 108 -31.29 -13.79 1.89
CA MET A 108 -32.01 -14.29 3.08
C MET A 108 -32.55 -13.17 3.98
N PHE A 109 -32.04 -11.95 3.86
CA PHE A 109 -32.47 -10.79 4.65
C PHE A 109 -33.23 -9.74 3.81
N ASP A 110 -33.73 -10.11 2.63
CA ASP A 110 -34.44 -9.22 1.69
C ASP A 110 -33.67 -7.92 1.35
N LEU A 111 -32.33 -8.00 1.36
CA LEU A 111 -31.46 -6.88 1.01
C LEU A 111 -31.25 -6.82 -0.52
N PRO A 112 -30.85 -5.66 -1.10
CA PRO A 112 -30.68 -5.50 -2.54
C PRO A 112 -29.50 -6.33 -3.09
N VAL A 113 -29.79 -7.58 -3.44
CA VAL A 113 -28.81 -8.59 -3.91
C VAL A 113 -28.07 -8.12 -5.16
N TRP A 114 -28.78 -7.50 -6.11
CA TRP A 114 -28.19 -7.08 -7.37
C TRP A 114 -27.10 -6.02 -7.17
N ASN A 115 -27.37 -5.00 -6.35
CA ASN A 115 -26.39 -3.98 -6.00
C ASN A 115 -25.16 -4.60 -5.32
N ALA A 116 -25.39 -5.53 -4.38
CA ALA A 116 -24.30 -6.20 -3.69
C ALA A 116 -23.40 -7.02 -4.63
N VAL A 117 -23.99 -7.80 -5.54
CA VAL A 117 -23.25 -8.58 -6.54
C VAL A 117 -22.39 -7.66 -7.40
N VAL A 118 -22.94 -6.53 -7.87
CA VAL A 118 -22.22 -5.55 -8.68
C VAL A 118 -21.07 -4.91 -7.88
N VAL A 119 -21.30 -4.50 -6.63
CA VAL A 119 -20.24 -3.94 -5.77
C VAL A 119 -19.11 -4.95 -5.56
N LEU A 120 -19.43 -6.19 -5.21
CA LEU A 120 -18.41 -7.23 -5.00
C LEU A 120 -17.66 -7.57 -6.28
N ALA A 121 -18.35 -7.65 -7.41
CA ALA A 121 -17.72 -7.85 -8.70
C ALA A 121 -16.78 -6.69 -9.06
N LEU A 122 -17.15 -5.44 -8.76
CA LEU A 122 -16.28 -4.28 -8.93
C LEU A 122 -15.01 -4.39 -8.07
N PHE A 123 -15.12 -4.75 -6.79
CA PHE A 123 -13.95 -4.93 -5.92
C PHE A 123 -13.03 -6.06 -6.39
N GLY A 124 -13.60 -7.22 -6.77
CA GLY A 124 -12.84 -8.35 -7.29
C GLY A 124 -12.15 -8.04 -8.62
N ALA A 125 -12.89 -7.42 -9.56
CA ALA A 125 -12.34 -6.99 -10.85
C ALA A 125 -11.27 -5.91 -10.67
N CYS A 126 -11.48 -4.94 -9.78
CA CYS A 126 -10.49 -3.91 -9.45
C CYS A 126 -9.20 -4.53 -8.89
N GLY A 127 -9.31 -5.53 -8.00
CA GLY A 127 -8.15 -6.27 -7.50
C GLY A 127 -7.37 -6.96 -8.62
N LEU A 128 -8.05 -7.63 -9.54
CA LEU A 128 -7.43 -8.25 -10.71
C LEU A 128 -6.82 -7.24 -11.68
N VAL A 129 -7.50 -6.12 -11.94
CA VAL A 129 -6.99 -5.00 -12.75
C VAL A 129 -5.71 -4.46 -12.13
N PHE A 130 -5.68 -4.24 -10.81
CA PHE A 130 -4.50 -3.81 -10.08
C PHE A 130 -3.34 -4.83 -10.23
N ALA A 131 -3.63 -6.12 -10.16
CA ALA A 131 -2.62 -7.17 -10.31
C ALA A 131 -2.05 -7.24 -11.74
N LEU A 132 -2.90 -7.12 -12.76
CA LEU A 132 -2.53 -7.36 -14.16
C LEU A 132 -2.05 -6.12 -14.91
N LEU A 133 -2.41 -4.92 -14.49
CA LEU A 133 -1.97 -3.69 -15.14
C LEU A 133 -0.52 -3.32 -14.77
N PRO A 134 0.14 -2.54 -15.64
CA PRO A 134 1.47 -2.00 -15.35
C PRO A 134 1.52 -1.23 -14.04
N ARG A 135 2.66 -1.28 -13.35
CA ARG A 135 2.86 -0.62 -12.04
C ARG A 135 2.51 0.86 -12.03
N PHE A 136 2.82 1.59 -13.09
CA PHE A 136 2.48 3.02 -13.14
C PHE A 136 0.97 3.23 -13.07
N VAL A 137 0.16 2.32 -13.63
CA VAL A 137 -1.31 2.39 -13.54
C VAL A 137 -1.80 2.09 -12.13
N ALA A 138 -1.16 1.15 -11.44
CA ALA A 138 -1.49 0.82 -10.05
C ALA A 138 -1.37 2.02 -9.11
N VAL A 139 -0.44 2.96 -9.39
CA VAL A 139 -0.33 4.21 -8.63
C VAL A 139 -1.58 5.08 -8.80
N PHE A 140 -2.15 5.15 -10.00
CA PHE A 140 -3.39 5.89 -10.25
C PHE A 140 -4.62 5.21 -9.62
N ILE A 141 -4.59 3.89 -9.38
CA ILE A 141 -5.66 3.20 -8.64
C ILE A 141 -5.78 3.76 -7.21
N GLY A 142 -4.66 4.11 -6.58
CA GLY A 142 -4.65 4.78 -5.28
C GLY A 142 -5.38 6.13 -5.28
N LEU A 143 -5.45 6.80 -6.43
CA LEU A 143 -6.11 8.09 -6.62
C LEU A 143 -7.60 7.98 -6.99
N MET A 144 -8.11 6.75 -7.19
CA MET A 144 -9.50 6.50 -7.57
C MET A 144 -10.53 7.11 -6.62
N PRO A 145 -10.38 7.08 -5.28
CA PRO A 145 -11.37 7.70 -4.39
C PRO A 145 -11.56 9.21 -4.68
N SER A 146 -10.47 9.89 -5.03
CA SER A 146 -10.47 11.33 -5.36
C SER A 146 -11.12 11.58 -6.71
N LEU A 147 -10.81 10.76 -7.71
CA LEU A 147 -11.44 10.82 -9.02
C LEU A 147 -12.94 10.52 -8.92
N LEU A 148 -13.33 9.48 -8.18
CA LEU A 148 -14.74 9.12 -7.95
C LEU A 148 -15.48 10.26 -7.26
N THR A 149 -14.88 10.90 -6.25
CA THR A 149 -15.48 12.07 -5.60
C THR A 149 -15.70 13.23 -6.58
N ALA A 150 -14.73 13.51 -7.46
CA ALA A 150 -14.85 14.54 -8.49
C ALA A 150 -15.93 14.20 -9.53
N LEU A 151 -15.99 12.93 -9.95
CA LEU A 151 -16.98 12.43 -10.92
C LEU A 151 -18.40 12.46 -10.34
N TRP A 152 -18.57 12.03 -9.08
CA TRP A 152 -19.84 12.12 -8.36
C TRP A 152 -20.37 13.55 -8.31
N ARG A 153 -19.50 14.52 -8.01
CA ARG A 153 -19.87 15.94 -8.01
C ARG A 153 -20.26 16.48 -9.38
N ARG A 154 -19.66 15.98 -10.46
CA ARG A 154 -19.88 16.52 -11.81
C ARG A 154 -21.04 15.88 -12.55
N PHE A 155 -21.27 14.59 -12.35
CA PHE A 155 -22.21 13.80 -13.13
C PHE A 155 -23.43 13.30 -12.33
N ASP A 156 -23.56 13.69 -11.06
CA ASP A 156 -24.64 13.28 -10.15
C ASP A 156 -24.88 11.75 -10.20
N LEU A 157 -23.79 11.00 -10.05
CA LEU A 157 -23.83 9.55 -10.22
C LEU A 157 -24.58 8.90 -9.04
N PRO A 158 -25.40 7.87 -9.29
CA PRO A 158 -26.17 7.19 -8.25
C PRO A 158 -25.24 6.53 -7.21
N GLY A 159 -25.58 6.69 -5.93
CA GLY A 159 -24.86 6.04 -4.83
C GLY A 159 -25.11 4.52 -4.78
N MET A 160 -24.30 3.78 -4.03
CA MET A 160 -24.41 2.31 -3.96
C MET A 160 -25.78 1.79 -3.50
N ALA A 161 -26.54 2.59 -2.75
CA ALA A 161 -27.89 2.26 -2.30
C ALA A 161 -28.97 2.45 -3.39
N ASP A 162 -28.69 3.24 -4.43
CA ASP A 162 -29.63 3.53 -5.51
C ASP A 162 -29.70 2.35 -6.51
N PRO A 163 -30.89 1.86 -6.89
CA PRO A 163 -31.03 0.81 -7.92
C PRO A 163 -30.36 1.13 -9.28
N ARG A 164 -30.23 2.43 -9.62
CA ARG A 164 -29.56 2.89 -10.86
C ARG A 164 -28.06 2.59 -10.83
N PHE A 165 -27.44 2.55 -9.65
CA PHE A 165 -26.02 2.22 -9.50
C PHE A 165 -25.69 0.85 -10.08
N ALA A 166 -26.54 -0.14 -9.86
CA ALA A 166 -26.25 -1.51 -10.29
C ALA A 166 -26.16 -1.64 -11.82
N HIS A 167 -26.96 -0.87 -12.57
CA HIS A 167 -26.94 -0.87 -14.04
C HIS A 167 -25.62 -0.28 -14.56
N TRP A 168 -25.25 0.93 -14.11
CA TRP A 168 -23.99 1.55 -14.53
C TRP A 168 -22.76 0.76 -14.03
N GLY A 169 -22.80 0.32 -12.76
CA GLY A 169 -21.74 -0.48 -12.17
C GLY A 169 -21.52 -1.80 -12.90
N PHE A 170 -22.59 -2.45 -13.40
CA PHE A 170 -22.47 -3.64 -14.23
C PHE A 170 -21.68 -3.38 -15.52
N PHE A 171 -21.91 -2.26 -16.22
CA PHE A 171 -21.11 -1.89 -17.39
C PHE A 171 -19.64 -1.67 -17.04
N VAL A 172 -19.35 -1.03 -15.90
CA VAL A 172 -17.98 -0.84 -15.42
C VAL A 172 -17.31 -2.20 -15.10
N VAL A 173 -18.03 -3.14 -14.48
CA VAL A 173 -17.55 -4.51 -14.25
C VAL A 173 -17.20 -5.18 -15.57
N LEU A 174 -18.06 -5.10 -16.58
CA LEU A 174 -17.79 -5.69 -17.90
C LEU A 174 -16.53 -5.11 -18.54
N ILE A 175 -16.34 -3.78 -18.49
CA ILE A 175 -15.14 -3.11 -19.01
C ILE A 175 -13.87 -3.56 -18.26
N MET A 176 -13.94 -3.66 -16.92
CA MET A 176 -12.83 -4.13 -16.10
C MET A 176 -12.50 -5.59 -16.39
N LEU A 177 -13.49 -6.48 -16.50
CA LEU A 177 -13.30 -7.88 -16.84
C LEU A 177 -12.74 -8.06 -18.26
N ALA A 178 -13.23 -7.29 -19.24
CA ALA A 178 -12.65 -7.28 -20.58
C ALA A 178 -11.17 -6.85 -20.54
N THR A 179 -10.83 -5.83 -19.76
CA THR A 179 -9.44 -5.38 -19.57
C THR A 179 -8.59 -6.48 -18.93
N VAL A 180 -9.09 -7.16 -17.90
CA VAL A 180 -8.45 -8.31 -17.24
C VAL A 180 -8.20 -9.42 -18.25
N ILE A 181 -9.20 -9.82 -19.04
CA ILE A 181 -9.08 -10.89 -20.04
C ILE A 181 -8.06 -10.52 -21.12
N LEU A 182 -8.12 -9.30 -21.65
CA LEU A 182 -7.18 -8.82 -22.68
C LEU A 182 -5.75 -8.80 -22.15
N ARG A 183 -5.53 -8.25 -20.96
CA ARG A 183 -4.19 -8.20 -20.33
C ARG A 183 -3.68 -9.57 -19.98
N TRP A 184 -4.53 -10.44 -19.47
CA TRP A 184 -4.19 -11.83 -19.21
C TRP A 184 -3.75 -12.57 -20.48
N ARG A 185 -4.49 -12.41 -21.59
CA ARG A 185 -4.11 -12.97 -22.90
C ARG A 185 -2.77 -12.42 -23.39
N GLN A 186 -2.55 -11.11 -23.29
CA GLN A 186 -1.28 -10.48 -23.66
C GLN A 186 -0.10 -11.07 -22.87
N LEU A 187 -0.26 -11.27 -21.57
CA LEU A 187 0.80 -11.85 -20.73
C LEU A 187 1.09 -13.31 -21.05
N LEU A 188 0.05 -14.09 -21.36
CA LEU A 188 0.24 -15.47 -21.79
C LEU A 188 0.92 -15.58 -23.17
N LEU A 189 0.77 -14.58 -24.05
CA LEU A 189 1.40 -14.53 -25.37
C LEU A 189 2.84 -13.98 -25.33
N ALA A 190 3.15 -13.08 -24.40
CA ALA A 190 4.47 -12.45 -24.29
C ALA A 190 5.61 -13.43 -23.93
N GLY A 191 5.30 -14.59 -23.33
CA GLY A 191 6.27 -15.64 -23.05
C GLY A 191 7.41 -15.18 -22.13
N PRO A 192 8.69 -15.54 -22.40
CA PRO A 192 9.83 -15.07 -21.61
C PRO A 192 10.17 -13.58 -21.83
N ASN A 193 9.61 -12.93 -22.86
CA ASN A 193 9.89 -11.54 -23.22
C ASN A 193 9.02 -10.53 -22.46
N VAL A 194 8.52 -10.89 -21.27
CA VAL A 194 7.72 -9.98 -20.46
C VAL A 194 8.58 -8.77 -20.06
N SER A 195 8.07 -7.58 -20.36
CA SER A 195 8.73 -6.32 -20.01
C SER A 195 9.03 -6.28 -18.51
N MET A 196 10.29 -6.02 -18.19
CA MET A 196 10.75 -5.80 -16.83
C MET A 196 10.83 -4.29 -16.57
N GLY A 197 10.65 -3.85 -15.31
CA GLY A 197 10.59 -2.42 -14.96
C GLY A 197 9.16 -1.87 -14.81
N TRP A 198 8.98 -0.55 -14.84
CA TRP A 198 7.71 0.13 -14.49
C TRP A 198 6.51 -0.23 -15.38
N SER A 199 6.77 -0.68 -16.63
CA SER A 199 5.75 -1.19 -17.55
C SER A 199 5.33 -2.63 -17.24
N SER A 200 6.06 -3.33 -16.37
CA SER A 200 5.74 -4.70 -15.96
C SER A 200 4.46 -4.72 -15.11
N PRO A 201 3.59 -5.73 -15.30
CA PRO A 201 2.45 -5.97 -14.43
C PRO A 201 2.86 -6.14 -12.97
N MET A 202 1.98 -5.72 -12.06
CA MET A 202 2.22 -5.91 -10.62
C MET A 202 2.41 -7.39 -10.27
N VAL A 203 1.64 -8.27 -10.88
CA VAL A 203 1.66 -9.72 -10.64
C VAL A 203 3.05 -10.33 -10.87
N ILE A 204 3.80 -9.87 -11.89
CA ILE A 204 5.15 -10.36 -12.20
C ILE A 204 6.15 -10.00 -11.10
N GLN A 205 5.93 -8.90 -10.36
CA GLN A 205 6.79 -8.50 -9.24
C GLN A 205 6.69 -9.45 -8.04
N PHE A 206 5.63 -10.25 -7.94
CA PHE A 206 5.57 -11.28 -6.91
C PHE A 206 6.66 -12.35 -7.13
N ARG A 207 7.12 -12.59 -8.37
CA ARG A 207 8.25 -13.49 -8.66
C ARG A 207 9.59 -12.97 -8.16
N SER A 208 9.81 -11.64 -8.24
CA SER A 208 11.05 -11.00 -7.79
C SER A 208 11.05 -10.66 -6.29
N GLY A 209 10.12 -11.24 -5.52
CA GLY A 209 10.07 -11.17 -4.07
C GLY A 209 9.47 -9.91 -3.47
N SER A 210 8.63 -9.19 -4.22
CA SER A 210 7.99 -7.98 -3.70
C SER A 210 6.94 -8.23 -2.60
N TRP A 211 6.38 -9.44 -2.50
CA TRP A 211 5.30 -9.75 -1.55
C TRP A 211 5.45 -11.18 -1.02
N GLY A 212 6.13 -11.31 0.13
CA GLY A 212 6.38 -12.60 0.80
C GLY A 212 7.84 -13.06 0.79
N GLN A 213 8.68 -12.53 -0.10
CA GLN A 213 10.15 -12.72 -0.12
C GLN A 213 10.89 -11.38 -0.03
N TRP A 214 10.60 -10.61 1.01
CA TRP A 214 11.14 -9.28 1.30
C TRP A 214 12.67 -9.18 1.23
N ASN A 215 13.38 -10.31 1.37
CA ASN A 215 14.84 -10.43 1.22
C ASN A 215 15.39 -10.04 -0.17
N ASN A 216 14.56 -10.14 -1.23
CA ASN A 216 14.95 -9.89 -2.62
C ASN A 216 14.65 -8.46 -3.09
N ILE A 217 13.99 -7.64 -2.26
CA ILE A 217 13.79 -6.22 -2.56
C ILE A 217 15.15 -5.53 -2.68
N GLY A 218 15.32 -4.80 -3.77
CA GLY A 218 16.56 -4.09 -4.06
C GLY A 218 17.67 -4.94 -4.67
N ASP A 219 17.32 -6.10 -5.21
CA ASP A 219 18.26 -6.87 -6.03
C ASP A 219 18.77 -6.02 -7.21
N ASN A 220 20.07 -6.16 -7.54
CA ASN A 220 20.74 -5.42 -8.60
C ASN A 220 20.04 -5.59 -9.95
N ARG A 221 19.34 -6.71 -10.13
CA ARG A 221 18.47 -6.95 -11.29
C ARG A 221 17.38 -5.89 -11.43
N MET A 222 16.76 -5.44 -10.33
CA MET A 222 15.72 -4.39 -10.37
C MET A 222 16.29 -3.00 -10.70
N LEU A 223 17.55 -2.72 -10.32
CA LEU A 223 18.23 -1.48 -10.70
C LEU A 223 18.56 -1.46 -12.19
N ARG A 224 19.00 -2.60 -12.74
CA ARG A 224 19.27 -2.76 -14.18
C ARG A 224 18.00 -2.65 -15.04
N GLN A 225 16.83 -2.93 -14.48
CA GLN A 225 15.54 -2.79 -15.16
C GLN A 225 15.05 -1.34 -15.28
N ARG A 226 15.72 -0.36 -14.64
CA ARG A 226 15.38 1.04 -14.82
C ARG A 226 15.94 1.54 -16.16
N PRO A 227 15.19 2.38 -16.91
CA PRO A 227 15.74 3.11 -18.04
C PRO A 227 17.01 3.86 -17.63
N ASP A 228 18.00 3.93 -18.51
CA ASP A 228 19.31 4.52 -18.19
C ASP A 228 19.19 5.93 -17.60
N TRP A 229 18.23 6.73 -18.09
CA TRP A 229 18.00 8.08 -17.61
C TRP A 229 17.44 8.16 -16.17
N LEU A 230 16.83 7.09 -15.65
CA LEU A 230 16.28 6.94 -14.28
C LEU A 230 17.18 6.10 -13.34
N ARG A 231 18.28 5.55 -13.85
CA ARG A 231 19.22 4.80 -13.00
C ARG A 231 19.88 5.76 -12.02
N PRO A 232 19.88 5.44 -10.71
CA PRO A 232 20.52 6.29 -9.72
C PRO A 232 22.02 6.33 -9.98
N VAL A 233 22.57 7.54 -10.10
CA VAL A 233 24.02 7.75 -10.17
C VAL A 233 24.52 7.96 -8.75
N ILE A 234 25.32 7.01 -8.27
CA ILE A 234 25.88 7.01 -6.91
C ILE A 234 26.99 8.06 -6.87
N ASP A 235 26.93 8.91 -5.84
CA ASP A 235 27.95 9.91 -5.55
C ASP A 235 28.94 9.34 -4.53
N PHE A 236 30.18 9.09 -4.96
CA PHE A 236 31.27 8.65 -4.10
C PHE A 236 32.15 9.80 -3.59
N ASP A 237 31.83 11.04 -3.94
CA ASP A 237 32.65 12.19 -3.58
C ASP A 237 32.66 12.39 -2.06
N HIS A 238 33.86 12.56 -1.53
CA HIS A 238 34.16 12.75 -0.12
C HIS A 238 33.71 11.58 0.78
N VAL A 239 33.54 10.37 0.23
CA VAL A 239 33.31 9.16 1.02
C VAL A 239 34.62 8.75 1.68
N GLY A 240 34.63 8.69 3.01
CA GLY A 240 35.82 8.29 3.76
C GLY A 240 35.73 8.66 5.23
N PRO A 241 36.84 8.54 5.97
CA PRO A 241 36.87 8.78 7.42
C PRO A 241 36.49 10.21 7.82
N ALA A 242 36.74 11.19 6.96
CA ALA A 242 36.33 12.58 7.19
C ALA A 242 34.79 12.76 7.16
N ASN A 243 34.05 11.84 6.52
CA ASN A 243 32.60 11.91 6.38
C ASN A 243 31.94 10.56 6.71
N PRO A 244 31.94 10.15 8.00
CA PRO A 244 31.45 8.84 8.42
C PRO A 244 29.99 8.59 8.05
N ARG A 245 29.16 9.64 7.97
CA ARG A 245 27.74 9.50 7.56
C ARG A 245 27.57 9.06 6.11
N LYS A 246 28.41 9.57 5.19
CA LYS A 246 28.37 9.15 3.77
C LYS A 246 28.87 7.70 3.63
N ALA A 247 29.90 7.33 4.38
CA ALA A 247 30.39 5.95 4.43
C ALA A 247 29.31 4.99 4.97
N LEU A 248 28.63 5.35 6.06
CA LEU A 248 27.52 4.55 6.61
C LEU A 248 26.33 4.43 5.64
N ARG A 249 26.00 5.49 4.90
CA ARG A 249 24.97 5.44 3.85
C ARG A 249 25.30 4.43 2.75
N ILE A 250 26.57 4.34 2.36
CA ILE A 250 27.05 3.37 1.38
C ILE A 250 26.99 1.95 1.95
N ALA A 251 27.40 1.76 3.21
CA ALA A 251 27.31 0.48 3.89
C ALA A 251 25.87 -0.05 4.01
N LEU A 252 24.92 0.82 4.36
CA LEU A 252 23.49 0.47 4.40
C LEU A 252 22.96 0.13 3.00
N GLY A 253 23.43 0.83 1.97
CA GLY A 253 23.08 0.56 0.59
C GLY A 253 21.62 0.88 0.24
N GLY A 254 21.20 0.41 -0.94
CA GLY A 254 19.82 0.52 -1.39
C GLY A 254 19.34 1.97 -1.49
N TRP A 255 18.21 2.27 -0.85
CA TRP A 255 17.64 3.62 -0.86
C TRP A 255 18.40 4.64 0.00
N TYR A 256 19.37 4.21 0.83
CA TYR A 256 20.25 5.10 1.60
C TYR A 256 21.47 5.57 0.80
N LEU A 257 21.76 4.97 -0.36
CA LEU A 257 22.92 5.29 -1.16
C LEU A 257 22.97 6.79 -1.46
N PRO A 258 24.12 7.46 -1.25
CA PRO A 258 24.28 8.85 -1.66
C PRO A 258 24.15 8.93 -3.18
N GLN A 259 23.25 9.79 -3.63
CA GLN A 259 23.02 10.02 -5.05
C GLN A 259 23.45 11.43 -5.41
N THR A 260 23.87 11.61 -6.66
CA THR A 260 24.10 12.95 -7.21
C THR A 260 22.81 13.78 -7.14
N MET A 261 22.93 15.10 -6.97
CA MET A 261 21.76 16.01 -6.92
C MET A 261 20.89 15.88 -8.18
N ARG A 262 21.51 15.67 -9.34
CA ARG A 262 20.78 15.43 -10.59
C ARG A 262 19.92 14.17 -10.53
N SER A 263 20.43 13.08 -9.97
CA SER A 263 19.65 11.84 -9.78
C SER A 263 18.50 12.05 -8.79
N TYR A 264 18.77 12.76 -7.69
CA TYR A 264 17.76 13.08 -6.69
C TYR A 264 16.62 13.94 -7.30
N LEU A 265 16.97 14.98 -8.05
CA LEU A 265 16.00 15.83 -8.75
C LEU A 265 15.18 15.05 -9.76
N LYS A 266 15.77 14.11 -10.51
CA LYS A 266 15.01 13.25 -11.44
C LYS A 266 14.01 12.34 -10.72
N GLN A 267 14.41 11.74 -9.60
CA GLN A 267 13.52 10.87 -8.80
C GLN A 267 12.41 11.68 -8.14
N LEU A 268 12.76 12.85 -7.61
CA LEU A 268 11.80 13.78 -7.03
C LEU A 268 10.85 14.31 -8.10
N ALA A 269 11.33 14.70 -9.28
CA ALA A 269 10.51 15.13 -10.40
C ALA A 269 9.56 14.03 -10.86
N LEU A 270 10.00 12.77 -10.93
CA LEU A 270 9.10 11.65 -11.24
C LEU A 270 8.00 11.49 -10.19
N LEU A 271 8.36 11.52 -8.89
CA LEU A 271 7.39 11.44 -7.80
C LEU A 271 6.39 12.60 -7.86
N ILE A 272 6.90 13.83 -8.03
CA ILE A 272 6.09 15.04 -8.17
C ILE A 272 5.20 14.94 -9.41
N CYS A 273 5.70 14.51 -10.57
CA CYS A 273 4.92 14.34 -11.79
C CYS A 273 3.77 13.33 -11.63
N ILE A 274 4.00 12.22 -10.94
CA ILE A 274 2.97 11.22 -10.63
C ILE A 274 1.83 11.83 -9.81
N VAL A 275 2.14 12.81 -8.96
CA VAL A 275 1.17 13.52 -8.12
C VAL A 275 0.52 14.70 -8.86
N LEU A 276 1.31 15.45 -9.63
CA LEU A 276 0.89 16.62 -10.38
C LEU A 276 0.04 16.29 -11.59
N LEU A 277 0.30 15.19 -12.32
CA LEU A 277 -0.48 14.80 -13.50
C LEU A 277 -1.98 14.62 -13.21
N PRO A 278 -2.38 13.83 -12.19
CA PRO A 278 -3.78 13.72 -11.79
C PRO A 278 -4.35 15.06 -11.31
N MET A 279 -3.54 15.86 -10.61
CA MET A 279 -3.91 17.19 -10.15
C MET A 279 -4.20 18.13 -11.34
N ILE A 280 -3.32 18.20 -12.32
CA ILE A 280 -3.49 18.98 -13.56
C ILE A 280 -4.68 18.43 -14.36
N GLY A 281 -4.83 17.10 -14.45
CA GLY A 281 -5.98 16.46 -15.10
C GLY A 281 -7.31 16.87 -14.47
N SER A 282 -7.39 16.85 -13.14
CA SER A 282 -8.58 17.35 -12.42
C SER A 282 -8.80 18.84 -12.67
N LEU A 283 -7.74 19.65 -12.69
CA LEU A 283 -7.80 21.09 -12.92
C LEU A 283 -8.22 21.45 -14.37
N LEU A 284 -7.77 20.69 -15.35
CA LEU A 284 -8.14 20.85 -16.76
C LEU A 284 -9.59 20.43 -17.01
N LEU A 285 -10.02 19.29 -16.45
CA LEU A 285 -11.42 18.84 -16.50
C LEU A 285 -12.36 19.88 -15.87
N THR A 286 -11.89 20.57 -14.82
CA THR A 286 -12.63 21.67 -14.21
C THR A 286 -12.63 22.93 -15.06
N ARG A 287 -11.54 23.27 -15.75
CA ARG A 287 -11.44 24.48 -16.60
C ARG A 287 -12.22 24.37 -17.92
N SER A 288 -12.46 23.17 -18.43
CA SER A 288 -13.31 22.94 -19.62
C SER A 288 -14.81 23.14 -19.36
N GLY A 289 -15.23 23.30 -18.10
CA GLY A 289 -16.58 23.77 -17.74
C GLY A 289 -16.57 25.29 -17.52
N HIS A 290 -17.59 26.00 -18.00
CA HIS A 290 -17.74 27.44 -17.77
C HIS A 290 -17.65 27.79 -16.27
N LEU A 291 -17.01 28.93 -16.01
CA LEU A 291 -16.53 29.42 -14.71
C LEU A 291 -17.65 29.61 -13.67
N ASP A 292 -17.97 28.57 -12.92
CA ASP A 292 -18.80 28.67 -11.71
C ASP A 292 -17.99 28.39 -10.44
N ALA A 293 -18.33 29.06 -9.33
CA ALA A 293 -17.72 28.84 -8.01
C ALA A 293 -17.74 27.37 -7.55
N HIS A 294 -18.69 26.59 -8.07
CA HIS A 294 -18.83 25.15 -7.85
C HIS A 294 -17.63 24.33 -8.39
N VAL A 295 -17.00 24.81 -9.46
CA VAL A 295 -15.86 24.17 -10.12
C VAL A 295 -14.59 24.26 -9.25
N GLY A 296 -14.40 25.39 -8.55
CA GLY A 296 -13.31 25.57 -7.60
C GLY A 296 -13.38 24.60 -6.42
N GLU A 297 -14.58 24.33 -5.89
CA GLU A 297 -14.78 23.37 -4.80
C GLU A 297 -14.53 21.91 -5.22
N ILE A 298 -14.88 21.56 -6.47
CA ILE A 298 -14.57 20.24 -7.04
C ILE A 298 -13.06 20.04 -7.18
N ALA A 299 -12.35 21.03 -7.72
CA ALA A 299 -10.89 20.99 -7.84
C ALA A 299 -10.22 20.83 -6.46
N LYS A 300 -10.66 21.60 -5.45
CA LYS A 300 -10.16 21.48 -4.07
C LYS A 300 -10.36 20.08 -3.49
N GLY A 301 -11.56 19.50 -3.66
CA GLY A 301 -11.86 18.14 -3.19
C GLY A 301 -11.01 17.06 -3.85
N ALA A 302 -10.78 17.18 -5.17
CA ALA A 302 -9.92 16.26 -5.91
C ALA A 302 -8.44 16.36 -5.45
N LEU A 303 -7.95 17.57 -5.21
CA LEU A 303 -6.61 17.82 -4.68
C LEU A 303 -6.42 17.22 -3.30
N LEU A 304 -7.38 17.45 -2.40
CA LEU A 304 -7.37 16.89 -1.05
C LEU A 304 -7.37 15.36 -1.08
N GLY A 305 -8.17 14.76 -1.94
CA GLY A 305 -8.19 13.31 -2.12
C GLY A 305 -6.86 12.77 -2.67
N ALA A 306 -6.29 13.41 -3.71
CA ALA A 306 -5.07 12.94 -4.35
C ALA A 306 -3.86 13.06 -3.41
N PHE A 307 -3.79 14.18 -2.68
CA PHE A 307 -2.79 14.39 -1.66
C PHE A 307 -2.95 13.42 -0.48
N GLY A 308 -4.19 13.22 -0.04
CA GLY A 308 -4.52 12.28 1.02
C GLY A 308 -4.13 10.85 0.67
N SER A 309 -4.53 10.37 -0.50
CA SER A 309 -4.19 9.03 -1.00
C SER A 309 -2.69 8.81 -1.17
N LEU A 310 -1.96 9.81 -1.70
CA LEU A 310 -0.50 9.76 -1.77
C LEU A 310 0.12 9.60 -0.38
N SER A 311 -0.26 10.47 0.57
CA SER A 311 0.31 10.48 1.92
C SER A 311 0.03 9.16 2.65
N VAL A 312 -1.20 8.68 2.51
CA VAL A 312 -1.71 7.41 3.04
C VAL A 312 -0.94 6.22 2.47
N ILE A 313 -0.64 6.18 1.17
CA ILE A 313 0.11 5.06 0.59
C ILE A 313 1.61 5.17 0.90
N ALA A 314 2.17 6.38 0.81
CA ALA A 314 3.60 6.61 0.95
C ALA A 314 4.08 6.39 2.39
N GLY A 315 3.32 6.75 3.42
CA GLY A 315 3.70 6.57 4.82
C GLY A 315 4.05 5.12 5.19
N PRO A 316 3.12 4.15 5.03
CA PRO A 316 3.38 2.73 5.25
C PRO A 316 4.50 2.18 4.35
N MET A 317 4.62 2.67 3.10
CA MET A 317 5.70 2.26 2.20
C MET A 317 7.08 2.74 2.67
N ILE A 318 7.20 3.96 3.18
CA ILE A 318 8.45 4.47 3.79
C ILE A 318 8.84 3.58 4.97
N CYS A 319 7.88 3.26 5.83
CA CYS A 319 8.09 2.37 6.97
C CYS A 319 8.60 0.99 6.52
N LEU A 320 7.91 0.38 5.55
CA LEU A 320 8.25 -0.92 4.98
C LEU A 320 9.63 -0.93 4.33
N LEU A 321 9.94 0.06 3.47
CA LEU A 321 11.23 0.16 2.79
C LEU A 321 12.37 0.36 3.79
N THR A 322 12.20 1.25 4.77
CA THR A 322 13.15 1.45 5.88
C THR A 322 13.45 0.13 6.57
N MET A 323 12.39 -0.55 6.97
CA MET A 323 12.47 -1.79 7.73
C MET A 323 13.18 -2.89 6.93
N VAL A 324 12.78 -3.12 5.68
CA VAL A 324 13.37 -4.17 4.83
C VAL A 324 14.86 -3.91 4.57
N TRP A 325 15.23 -2.67 4.22
CA TRP A 325 16.61 -2.35 3.87
C TRP A 325 17.55 -2.44 5.07
N ILE A 326 17.18 -1.87 6.22
CA ILE A 326 18.04 -1.95 7.40
C ILE A 326 18.07 -3.39 7.93
N SER A 327 16.92 -4.09 7.98
CA SER A 327 16.88 -5.47 8.49
C SER A 327 17.77 -6.41 7.66
N LYS A 328 17.83 -6.23 6.34
CA LYS A 328 18.71 -7.02 5.46
C LYS A 328 20.19 -6.90 5.82
N ARG A 329 20.61 -5.75 6.34
CA ARG A 329 22.01 -5.49 6.75
C ARG A 329 22.28 -5.78 8.22
N TRP A 330 21.31 -5.53 9.10
CA TRP A 330 21.49 -5.63 10.55
C TRP A 330 21.12 -6.99 11.16
N GLN A 331 20.24 -7.77 10.52
CA GLN A 331 19.79 -9.06 11.07
C GLN A 331 20.52 -10.27 10.49
N ARG A 332 21.26 -10.11 9.39
CA ARG A 332 22.03 -11.22 8.81
C ARG A 332 23.36 -11.32 9.56
N ALA A 333 23.66 -12.51 10.09
CA ALA A 333 24.99 -12.81 10.64
C ALA A 333 26.03 -12.55 9.54
N SER A 334 26.74 -11.43 9.66
CA SER A 334 27.71 -10.98 8.68
C SER A 334 28.85 -10.30 9.40
N ALA A 335 30.07 -10.78 9.14
CA ALA A 335 31.29 -10.14 9.63
C ALA A 335 31.40 -8.68 9.14
N GLU A 336 30.69 -8.31 8.07
CA GLU A 336 30.62 -6.93 7.56
C GLU A 336 30.20 -5.93 8.63
N LEU A 337 29.27 -6.29 9.53
CA LEU A 337 28.77 -5.36 10.54
C LEU A 337 29.83 -5.07 11.61
N SER A 338 30.59 -6.09 12.02
CA SER A 338 31.75 -5.92 12.90
C SER A 338 32.88 -5.15 12.21
N LEU A 339 33.08 -5.32 10.90
CA LEU A 339 34.03 -4.53 10.12
C LEU A 339 33.62 -3.05 10.04
N LEU A 340 32.33 -2.71 10.08
CA LEU A 340 31.88 -1.32 10.20
C LEU A 340 32.29 -0.69 11.52
N ALA A 341 32.51 -1.49 12.58
CA ALA A 341 33.06 -0.97 13.83
C ALA A 341 34.50 -0.45 13.69
N LEU A 342 35.23 -0.99 12.71
CA LEU A 342 36.61 -0.61 12.40
C LEU A 342 36.69 0.56 11.39
N LEU A 343 35.55 1.11 10.95
CA LEU A 343 35.57 2.23 10.01
C LEU A 343 36.30 3.43 10.64
N PRO A 344 37.39 3.91 10.02
CA PRO A 344 38.09 5.08 10.51
C PRO A 344 37.13 6.29 10.46
N GLY A 345 37.21 7.16 11.46
CA GLY A 345 36.38 8.37 11.54
C GLY A 345 35.03 8.22 12.27
N LEU A 346 34.65 7.02 12.75
CA LEU A 346 33.48 6.88 13.63
C LEU A 346 33.71 7.45 15.05
N GLY A 347 34.98 7.59 15.46
CA GLY A 347 35.36 8.22 16.71
C GLY A 347 34.85 7.44 17.93
N SER A 348 34.25 8.12 18.90
CA SER A 348 33.71 7.49 20.10
C SER A 348 32.40 6.74 19.82
N PRO A 349 32.04 5.72 20.63
CA PRO A 349 30.80 4.97 20.44
C PRO A 349 29.53 5.84 20.41
N ILE A 350 29.53 6.96 21.13
CA ILE A 350 28.43 7.92 21.12
C ILE A 350 28.31 8.60 19.75
N HIS A 351 29.42 9.00 19.14
CA HIS A 351 29.44 9.58 17.78
C HIS A 351 29.01 8.56 16.73
N ALA A 352 29.40 7.30 16.88
CA ALA A 352 28.95 6.20 16.05
C ALA A 352 27.43 6.01 16.14
N LYS A 353 26.86 5.96 17.35
CA LYS A 353 25.40 5.86 17.57
C LYS A 353 24.65 7.05 16.97
N GLN A 354 25.10 8.28 17.22
CA GLN A 354 24.47 9.48 16.67
C GLN A 354 24.52 9.51 15.14
N SER A 355 25.66 9.13 14.55
CA SER A 355 25.82 9.08 13.10
C SER A 355 24.92 8.01 12.48
N LEU A 356 24.86 6.83 13.11
CA LEU A 356 23.97 5.75 12.70
C LEU A 356 22.50 6.18 12.74
N LEU A 357 22.06 6.82 13.83
CA LEU A 357 20.69 7.31 13.97
C LEU A 357 20.35 8.39 12.94
N ARG A 358 21.24 9.36 12.71
CA ARG A 358 21.05 10.39 11.67
C ARG A 358 20.97 9.80 10.28
N VAL A 359 21.72 8.74 10.00
CA VAL A 359 21.67 8.07 8.70
C VAL A 359 20.40 7.22 8.57
N GLY A 360 20.10 6.38 9.56
CA GLY A 360 18.97 5.46 9.54
C GLY A 360 17.61 6.16 9.56
N LEU A 361 17.46 7.20 10.40
CA LEU A 361 16.22 7.96 10.56
C LEU A 361 16.14 9.22 9.70
N GLY A 362 17.27 9.81 9.31
CA GLY A 362 17.27 11.13 8.66
C GLY A 362 16.46 11.16 7.36
N LEU A 363 16.71 10.21 6.45
CA LEU A 363 15.97 10.15 5.18
C LEU A 363 14.49 9.76 5.39
N PRO A 364 14.14 8.71 6.14
CA PRO A 364 12.73 8.35 6.36
C PRO A 364 11.93 9.47 7.04
N LEU A 365 12.49 10.13 8.07
CA LEU A 365 11.82 11.23 8.76
C LEU A 365 11.69 12.47 7.87
N LEU A 366 12.70 12.76 7.03
CA LEU A 366 12.58 13.82 6.03
C LEU A 366 11.43 13.53 5.06
N MET A 367 11.32 12.30 4.55
CA MET A 367 10.21 11.92 3.68
C MET A 367 8.86 12.01 4.38
N HIS A 368 8.78 11.59 5.65
CA HIS A 368 7.56 11.74 6.42
C HIS A 368 7.17 13.20 6.63
N ALA A 369 8.15 14.06 6.92
CA ALA A 369 7.97 15.50 7.09
C ALA A 369 7.54 16.18 5.79
N LEU A 370 8.16 15.84 4.66
CA LEU A 370 7.79 16.36 3.33
C LEU A 370 6.37 15.96 2.91
N LEU A 371 5.85 14.82 3.39
CA LEU A 371 4.47 14.40 3.20
C LEU A 371 3.51 15.03 4.23
N ALA A 372 3.95 15.30 5.45
CA ALA A 372 3.12 15.94 6.47
C ALA A 372 2.97 17.46 6.24
N LEU A 373 4.02 18.13 5.74
CA LEU A 373 4.05 19.57 5.57
C LEU A 373 2.90 20.09 4.68
N PRO A 374 2.61 19.53 3.49
CA PRO A 374 1.52 20.03 2.67
C PRO A 374 0.15 19.73 3.29
N ALA A 375 0.02 18.71 4.15
CA ALA A 375 -1.21 18.46 4.92
C ALA A 375 -1.45 19.60 5.91
N VAL A 376 -0.41 20.01 6.65
CA VAL A 376 -0.47 21.12 7.60
C VAL A 376 -0.76 22.44 6.87
N VAL A 377 -0.06 22.71 5.76
CA VAL A 377 -0.32 23.90 4.94
C VAL A 377 -1.77 23.89 4.41
N ALA A 378 -2.26 22.76 3.91
CA ALA A 378 -3.64 22.61 3.48
C ALA A 378 -4.65 22.85 4.62
N MET A 379 -4.36 22.39 5.84
CA MET A 379 -5.22 22.64 7.01
C MET A 379 -5.31 24.13 7.36
N LEU A 380 -4.19 24.86 7.26
CA LEU A 380 -4.16 26.30 7.53
C LEU A 380 -4.93 27.11 6.49
N TRP A 381 -4.88 26.69 5.22
CA TRP A 381 -5.54 27.37 4.10
C TRP A 381 -7.01 26.94 3.91
N TRP A 382 -7.36 25.72 4.30
CA TRP A 382 -8.69 25.12 4.17
C TRP A 382 -9.22 24.63 5.51
N GLN A 383 -9.53 25.58 6.39
CA GLN A 383 -10.06 25.30 7.73
C GLN A 383 -11.32 24.41 7.71
N SER A 384 -12.16 24.53 6.67
CA SER A 384 -13.36 23.70 6.49
C SER A 384 -13.07 22.20 6.35
N HIS A 385 -11.85 21.82 5.95
CA HIS A 385 -11.43 20.44 5.76
C HIS A 385 -10.42 19.97 6.83
N ALA A 386 -10.21 20.76 7.88
CA ALA A 386 -9.20 20.49 8.90
C ALA A 386 -9.41 19.13 9.60
N VAL A 387 -10.66 18.72 9.85
CA VAL A 387 -10.96 17.42 10.46
C VAL A 387 -10.58 16.26 9.55
N LEU A 388 -10.86 16.34 8.25
CA LEU A 388 -10.48 15.30 7.29
C LEU A 388 -8.95 15.18 7.17
N LEU A 389 -8.28 16.33 7.10
CA LEU A 389 -6.83 16.39 7.01
C LEU A 389 -6.13 15.97 8.30
N SER A 390 -6.76 16.14 9.47
CA SER A 390 -6.17 15.70 10.74
C SER A 390 -6.03 14.19 10.83
N PHE A 391 -6.97 13.41 10.25
CA PHE A 391 -6.84 11.95 10.16
C PHE A 391 -5.70 11.52 9.23
N MET A 392 -5.50 12.25 8.13
CA MET A 392 -4.37 12.01 7.22
C MET A 392 -3.03 12.34 7.89
N LEU A 393 -2.98 13.46 8.60
CA LEU A 393 -1.81 13.85 9.39
C LEU A 393 -1.53 12.84 10.51
N LEU A 394 -2.57 12.36 11.21
CA LEU A 394 -2.46 11.34 12.23
C LEU A 394 -1.90 10.03 11.67
N ALA A 395 -2.39 9.59 10.50
CA ALA A 395 -1.85 8.41 9.84
C ALA A 395 -0.37 8.58 9.45
N GLN A 396 0.01 9.77 9.00
CA GLN A 396 1.38 10.08 8.62
C GLN A 396 2.33 10.14 9.82
N LEU A 397 1.92 10.79 10.91
CA LEU A 397 2.67 10.85 12.17
C LEU A 397 2.76 9.49 12.85
N GLY A 398 1.68 8.70 12.76
CA GLY A 398 1.66 7.32 13.23
C GLY A 398 2.66 6.45 12.47
N ALA A 399 2.65 6.51 11.14
CA ALA A 399 3.64 5.82 10.31
C ALA A 399 5.09 6.28 10.63
N ALA A 400 5.32 7.58 10.83
CA ALA A 400 6.63 8.09 11.22
C ALA A 400 7.10 7.55 12.58
N THR A 401 6.21 7.51 13.57
CA THR A 401 6.50 6.94 14.90
C THR A 401 6.90 5.47 14.80
N ILE A 402 6.22 4.73 13.94
CA ILE A 402 6.48 3.30 13.72
C ILE A 402 7.82 3.09 13.03
N THR A 403 8.13 3.89 12.01
CA THR A 403 9.46 3.92 11.38
C THR A 403 10.55 4.16 12.41
N VAL A 404 10.37 5.12 13.31
CA VAL A 404 11.32 5.38 14.42
C VAL A 404 11.44 4.18 15.34
N ALA A 405 10.31 3.62 15.79
CA ALA A 405 10.27 2.49 16.71
C ALA A 405 11.00 1.27 16.13
N ILE A 406 10.76 0.93 14.86
CA ILE A 406 11.42 -0.18 14.17
C ILE A 406 12.94 0.02 14.14
N VAL A 407 13.38 1.19 13.69
CA VAL A 407 14.81 1.49 13.53
C VAL A 407 15.53 1.45 14.88
N LEU A 408 14.92 2.02 15.92
CA LEU A 408 15.48 2.01 17.28
C LEU A 408 15.54 0.60 17.87
N ASN A 409 14.49 -0.21 17.70
CA ASN A 409 14.52 -1.61 18.16
C ASN A 409 15.56 -2.44 17.39
N LEU A 410 15.68 -2.20 16.08
CA LEU A 410 16.65 -2.90 15.25
C LEU A 410 18.09 -2.57 15.65
N PHE A 411 18.43 -1.30 15.82
CA PHE A 411 19.76 -0.90 16.29
C PHE A 411 20.00 -1.26 17.76
N GLY A 412 18.96 -1.29 18.59
CA GLY A 412 19.05 -1.76 19.97
C GLY A 412 19.16 -3.28 20.14
N GLY A 413 19.23 -4.06 19.04
CA GLY A 413 19.35 -5.52 19.07
C GLY A 413 18.07 -6.28 19.42
N ARG A 414 16.92 -5.58 19.44
CA ARG A 414 15.60 -6.17 19.69
C ARG A 414 14.79 -6.18 18.42
N ALA A 415 15.38 -6.74 17.36
CA ALA A 415 14.69 -6.97 16.10
C ALA A 415 13.32 -7.62 16.35
N LEU A 416 12.26 -6.97 15.86
CA LEU A 416 10.93 -7.54 15.92
C LEU A 416 10.89 -8.86 15.15
N THR A 417 10.15 -9.83 15.66
CA THR A 417 9.95 -11.10 14.95
C THR A 417 9.14 -10.88 13.68
N THR A 418 9.35 -11.69 12.65
CA THR A 418 8.60 -11.63 11.38
C THR A 418 7.07 -11.55 11.55
N PRO A 419 6.42 -12.34 12.45
CA PRO A 419 4.99 -12.19 12.68
C PRO A 419 4.61 -10.84 13.31
N ALA A 420 5.39 -10.32 14.26
CA ALA A 420 5.13 -9.01 14.88
C ALA A 420 5.21 -7.87 13.85
N ILE A 421 6.23 -7.91 12.98
CA ILE A 421 6.36 -7.00 11.84
C ILE A 421 5.15 -7.08 10.91
N SER A 422 4.73 -8.29 10.55
CA SER A 422 3.62 -8.50 9.63
C SER A 422 2.31 -7.93 10.20
N LEU A 423 2.06 -8.19 11.49
CA LEU A 423 0.90 -7.65 12.21
C LEU A 423 0.92 -6.13 12.25
N MET A 424 2.06 -5.53 12.61
CA MET A 424 2.24 -4.08 12.68
C MET A 424 2.04 -3.42 11.30
N LEU A 425 2.66 -3.95 10.24
CA LEU A 425 2.49 -3.42 8.88
C LEU A 425 1.03 -3.52 8.40
N THR A 426 0.35 -4.62 8.77
CA THR A 426 -1.08 -4.80 8.47
C THR A 426 -1.92 -3.77 9.21
N ALA A 427 -1.68 -3.59 10.51
CA ALA A 427 -2.39 -2.61 11.32
C ALA A 427 -2.19 -1.19 10.78
N VAL A 428 -0.95 -0.81 10.45
CA VAL A 428 -0.64 0.48 9.83
C VAL A 428 -1.37 0.63 8.50
N PHE A 429 -1.25 -0.33 7.60
CA PHE A 429 -1.89 -0.26 6.30
C PHE A 429 -3.41 -0.10 6.42
N VAL A 430 -4.06 -0.91 7.25
CA VAL A 430 -5.51 -0.87 7.50
C VAL A 430 -5.91 0.48 8.09
N LEU A 431 -5.26 0.93 9.17
CA LEU A 431 -5.59 2.21 9.81
C LEU A 431 -5.38 3.38 8.86
N THR A 432 -4.32 3.35 8.05
CA THR A 432 -4.04 4.39 7.08
C THR A 432 -5.10 4.43 5.98
N VAL A 433 -5.51 3.28 5.43
CA VAL A 433 -6.63 3.20 4.45
C VAL A 433 -7.94 3.70 5.07
N LEU A 434 -8.24 3.32 6.33
CA LEU A 434 -9.43 3.81 7.03
C LEU A 434 -9.37 5.32 7.30
N SER A 435 -8.18 5.88 7.56
CA SER A 435 -7.96 7.33 7.69
C SER A 435 -8.17 8.11 6.40
N LEU A 436 -8.09 7.46 5.24
CA LEU A 436 -8.54 8.05 3.98
C LEU A 436 -10.06 7.92 3.84
N PHE A 437 -10.57 6.69 4.00
CA PHE A 437 -11.92 6.32 3.59
C PHE A 437 -13.02 6.79 4.55
N LEU A 438 -12.84 6.65 5.87
CA LEU A 438 -13.88 7.00 6.84
C LEU A 438 -14.15 8.50 6.89
N PRO A 439 -13.13 9.40 6.93
CA PRO A 439 -13.41 10.84 6.93
C PRO A 439 -14.07 11.30 5.63
N THR A 440 -13.65 10.78 4.47
CA THR A 440 -14.24 11.14 3.17
C THR A 440 -15.69 10.69 3.06
N THR A 441 -16.04 9.54 3.62
CA THR A 441 -17.41 9.02 3.60
C THR A 441 -18.28 9.60 4.72
N ALA A 442 -17.72 9.97 5.87
CA ALA A 442 -18.45 10.55 6.98
C ALA A 442 -18.74 12.05 6.81
N LEU A 443 -17.77 12.80 6.25
CA LEU A 443 -17.79 14.26 6.15
C LEU A 443 -17.88 14.74 4.70
N GLY A 444 -17.97 13.82 3.73
CA GLY A 444 -18.12 14.14 2.32
C GLY A 444 -19.55 14.55 1.95
N ASN A 445 -19.77 14.80 0.66
CA ASN A 445 -21.03 15.34 0.14
C ASN A 445 -22.22 14.37 0.26
N HIS A 446 -21.96 13.06 0.28
CA HIS A 446 -22.95 12.02 0.56
C HIS A 446 -22.55 11.32 1.86
N PRO A 447 -22.77 11.97 3.02
CA PRO A 447 -22.28 11.46 4.29
C PRO A 447 -22.96 10.14 4.62
N MET A 448 -22.15 9.08 4.66
CA MET A 448 -22.56 7.78 5.14
C MET A 448 -22.65 7.84 6.66
N SER A 449 -23.87 7.83 7.15
CA SER A 449 -24.15 8.14 8.55
C SER A 449 -23.63 7.08 9.55
N TRP A 450 -23.12 5.93 9.07
CA TRP A 450 -22.40 4.93 9.87
C TRP A 450 -20.89 5.23 9.98
N ALA A 451 -20.30 5.91 8.98
CA ALA A 451 -18.88 6.19 8.94
C ALA A 451 -18.47 7.20 10.02
N ALA A 452 -19.34 8.17 10.32
CA ALA A 452 -19.11 9.15 11.38
C ALA A 452 -18.93 8.50 12.77
N SER A 453 -19.70 7.45 13.07
CA SER A 453 -19.58 6.70 14.33
C SER A 453 -18.28 5.92 14.46
N LEU A 454 -17.57 5.66 13.34
CA LEU A 454 -16.29 4.94 13.33
C LEU A 454 -15.07 5.87 13.42
N LEU A 455 -15.25 7.20 13.35
CA LEU A 455 -14.14 8.16 13.45
C LEU A 455 -13.48 8.16 14.85
N PRO A 456 -14.21 8.17 15.99
CA PRO A 456 -13.57 8.12 17.30
C PRO A 456 -12.81 6.81 17.56
N PRO A 457 -13.36 5.60 17.26
CA PRO A 457 -12.60 4.35 17.33
C PRO A 457 -11.32 4.36 16.49
N LEU A 458 -11.36 4.96 15.29
CA LEU A 458 -10.17 5.09 14.44
C LEU A 458 -9.08 5.93 15.11
N ALA A 459 -9.44 7.07 15.71
CA ALA A 459 -8.50 7.91 16.44
C ALA A 459 -7.90 7.16 17.65
N ILE A 460 -8.73 6.46 18.42
CA ILE A 460 -8.29 5.64 19.56
C ILE A 460 -7.32 4.55 19.10
N ALA A 461 -7.62 3.85 18.00
CA ALA A 461 -6.76 2.80 17.46
C ALA A 461 -5.38 3.35 17.05
N TRP A 462 -5.32 4.54 16.43
CA TRP A 462 -4.06 5.23 16.15
C TRP A 462 -3.30 5.59 17.41
N LEU A 463 -3.96 6.15 18.43
CA LEU A 463 -3.33 6.50 19.69
C LEU A 463 -2.76 5.28 20.41
N LEU A 464 -3.49 4.16 20.44
CA LEU A 464 -3.02 2.89 21.01
C LEU A 464 -1.80 2.35 20.25
N LEU A 465 -1.84 2.39 18.92
CA LEU A 465 -0.71 1.93 18.10
C LEU A 465 0.52 2.82 18.32
N VAL A 466 0.35 4.15 18.30
CA VAL A 466 1.42 5.13 18.54
C VAL A 466 2.00 4.98 19.95
N ALA A 467 1.17 4.81 20.98
CA ALA A 467 1.62 4.58 22.35
C ALA A 467 2.45 3.30 22.47
N THR A 468 1.95 2.20 21.89
CA THR A 468 2.66 0.90 21.89
C THR A 468 4.00 1.00 21.18
N MET A 469 4.04 1.69 20.04
CA MET A 469 5.24 1.83 19.21
C MET A 469 6.24 2.80 19.84
N SER A 470 5.76 3.86 20.48
CA SER A 470 6.61 4.77 21.27
C SER A 470 7.25 4.06 22.46
N TRP A 471 6.48 3.19 23.14
CA TRP A 471 7.01 2.36 24.23
C TRP A 471 8.09 1.37 23.74
N LEU A 472 7.83 0.68 22.62
CA LEU A 472 8.83 -0.17 21.97
C LEU A 472 10.06 0.64 21.55
N GLY A 473 9.88 1.81 20.92
CA GLY A 473 10.97 2.68 20.49
C GLY A 473 11.81 3.17 21.67
N ARG A 474 11.18 3.50 22.81
CA ARG A 474 11.89 3.88 24.05
C ARG A 474 12.71 2.72 24.61
N ARG A 475 12.22 1.48 24.52
CA ARG A 475 12.99 0.29 24.89
C ARG A 475 14.21 0.14 23.98
N GLY A 476 14.01 0.11 22.67
CA GLY A 476 15.11 0.04 21.69
C GLY A 476 16.14 1.16 21.85
N TRP A 477 15.70 2.38 22.16
CA TRP A 477 16.59 3.50 22.49
C TRP A 477 17.46 3.22 23.71
N ARG A 478 16.87 2.73 24.81
CA ARG A 478 17.61 2.41 26.04
C ARG A 478 18.66 1.33 25.78
N ASP A 479 18.28 0.28 25.06
CA ASP A 479 19.21 -0.81 24.75
C ASP A 479 20.36 -0.33 23.86
N LEU A 480 20.07 0.47 22.83
CA LEU A 480 21.08 1.11 21.99
C LEU A 480 22.04 1.99 22.82
N MET A 481 21.52 2.72 23.81
CA MET A 481 22.37 3.54 24.69
C MET A 481 23.24 2.69 25.62
N GLN A 482 22.76 1.54 26.08
CA GLN A 482 23.50 0.61 26.95
C GLN A 482 24.58 -0.20 26.21
N GLN A 483 24.43 -0.42 24.90
CA GLN A 483 25.45 -1.15 24.13
C GLN A 483 26.79 -0.42 24.10
N PRO A 484 27.93 -1.13 24.24
CA PRO A 484 29.25 -0.50 24.22
C PRO A 484 29.58 0.09 22.84
N HIS A 485 29.13 -0.54 21.74
CA HIS A 485 29.28 -0.02 20.39
C HIS A 485 28.12 -0.52 19.51
N PRO A 486 27.50 0.30 18.63
CA PRO A 486 26.31 -0.10 17.87
C PRO A 486 26.56 -1.15 16.76
N PHE A 487 27.82 -1.53 16.57
CA PHE A 487 28.27 -2.48 15.54
C PHE A 487 28.96 -3.72 16.13
N LEU A 488 29.16 -3.75 17.45
CA LEU A 488 29.75 -4.87 18.17
C LEU A 488 28.65 -5.41 19.08
N VAL A 489 28.40 -6.71 19.03
CA VAL A 489 27.27 -7.44 19.66
C VAL A 489 26.03 -7.55 18.76
N HIS A 490 25.90 -8.70 18.11
CA HIS A 490 24.68 -9.51 18.05
C HIS A 490 25.07 -10.99 18.04
#